data_AF-A0A2V7WN07-F1
#
_entry.id   AF-A0A2V7WN07-F1
#
_cell.length_a   1.000
_cell.length_b   1.000
_cell.length_c   1.000
_cell.angle_alpha   90.00
_cell.angle_beta   90.00
_cell.angle_gamma   90.00
#
_symmetry.space_group_name_H-M   'P 1'
#
loop_
_entity.id
_entity.type
_entity.pdbx_description
1 polymer ?
#
loop_
_entity_poly.entity_id
_entity_poly.type
_entity_poly.pdbx_seq_one_letter_code
_entity_poly.pdbx_strand_id
1 'polypeptide(L)'
;MDRRRIGVSAARNGSADPCAGSPRRRGLAGDRLDDRVVARAGELRSEARGARGPGSARDADPCQRDRERAADRGRRLAGAGVASLGKEEVRVRRAFSVTAASVLILAAGGVAGGTRRASRAAGVTAFVGVSVVPMDREVVLPDQTVIVEGDRISSIAPNGSVPIPAGASRIDASGKYLLPGLIDMHVHVRERDLTAYVANGITSVRNMWGYVALPGIMERVESGALVGPTIYSASPGLDGPPGYWPETQLIDDPARADALVAAQVDAGWLFVKVYQNLRPSVYDAILVAARSRGIRVIGHVPTEVPVEHALDLGQASLEHLHGYDLAITLRNRGPFDPITWTQIDTGKLPDLVERTRVTGAWNCPTLAIWEVFTRGMAVADRQAVLSNRRLVVGALHAGAGRILAGTDSGIDQTLPGTSLHDELDELVASGLSPYEAIRSATSGGALFLELTPEIGSVAPGRRADLVLVDRNPLEDVRALRNPRGVMWHGLWRLDPGLARTVMPCGQSGSQPGCRRGATRTVAH
;
A
#
# COMPACT_ATOMS: atom_id res chain seq x y z
N MET A 1 -24.25 20.61 -38.46
CA MET A 1 -23.45 21.64 -39.15
C MET A 1 -22.25 21.92 -38.25
N ASP A 2 -21.00 21.91 -38.69
CA ASP A 2 -20.44 21.62 -40.01
C ASP A 2 -19.09 20.87 -39.88
N ARG A 3 -18.64 20.18 -40.93
CA ARG A 3 -17.39 19.39 -40.95
C ARG A 3 -16.29 20.16 -41.70
N ARG A 4 -15.03 20.04 -41.29
CA ARG A 4 -13.90 20.15 -42.24
C ARG A 4 -12.89 19.01 -42.08
N ARG A 5 -12.64 18.34 -43.21
CA ARG A 5 -11.46 17.49 -43.50
C ARG A 5 -10.24 18.41 -43.69
N ILE A 6 -8.99 17.95 -43.59
CA ILE A 6 -8.12 17.31 -44.62
C ILE A 6 -6.74 17.18 -43.91
N GLY A 7 -5.85 16.23 -44.13
CA GLY A 7 -5.79 15.09 -45.05
C GLY A 7 -4.46 14.33 -44.87
N VAL A 8 -4.30 13.18 -45.52
CA VAL A 8 -3.16 12.26 -45.37
C VAL A 8 -2.08 12.54 -46.44
N SER A 9 -0.80 12.34 -46.10
CA SER A 9 0.24 11.99 -47.08
C SER A 9 1.31 11.10 -46.44
N ALA A 10 1.85 10.15 -47.21
CA ALA A 10 2.85 9.18 -46.76
C ALA A 10 3.89 8.91 -47.86
N ALA A 11 5.18 8.97 -47.51
CA ALA A 11 6.33 8.45 -48.26
C ALA A 11 7.52 8.37 -47.27
N ARG A 12 8.02 7.18 -46.89
CA ARG A 12 8.90 6.22 -47.61
C ARG A 12 10.40 6.47 -47.39
N ASN A 13 11.02 5.48 -46.72
CA ASN A 13 12.36 4.90 -46.86
C ASN A 13 13.60 5.81 -47.02
N GLY A 14 14.59 5.59 -46.14
CA GLY A 14 15.96 6.07 -46.32
C GLY A 14 16.92 5.52 -45.25
N SER A 15 17.54 4.37 -45.52
CA SER A 15 18.55 3.74 -44.66
C SER A 15 19.97 4.20 -45.02
N ALA A 16 20.78 4.65 -44.05
CA ALA A 16 22.24 4.46 -44.03
C ALA A 16 22.85 4.94 -42.69
N ASP A 17 23.87 4.21 -42.24
CA ASP A 17 24.73 4.47 -41.08
C ASP A 17 26.15 4.89 -41.60
N PRO A 18 27.24 4.94 -40.80
CA PRO A 18 27.69 6.06 -39.95
C PRO A 18 28.97 6.79 -40.46
N CYS A 19 29.50 7.69 -39.62
CA CYS A 19 30.92 8.11 -39.53
C CYS A 19 31.57 8.97 -40.65
N ALA A 20 31.52 10.29 -40.47
CA ALA A 20 32.61 11.26 -40.72
C ALA A 20 32.28 12.53 -39.91
N GLY A 21 33.16 13.25 -39.21
CA GLY A 21 34.55 13.58 -39.51
C GLY A 21 34.67 15.11 -39.41
N SER A 22 35.02 15.65 -38.22
CA SER A 22 35.21 17.10 -38.00
C SER A 22 36.38 17.65 -38.84
N PRO A 23 36.40 18.96 -39.22
CA PRO A 23 37.11 19.91 -38.34
C PRO A 23 36.68 21.40 -38.36
N ARG A 24 36.74 22.02 -37.17
CA ARG A 24 37.29 23.36 -36.82
C ARG A 24 36.89 24.64 -37.61
N ARG A 25 36.26 25.57 -36.87
CA ARG A 25 36.59 27.03 -36.76
C ARG A 25 36.32 27.43 -35.29
N ARG A 26 37.23 27.97 -34.45
CA ARG A 26 37.82 29.35 -34.37
C ARG A 26 36.79 30.46 -34.68
N GLY A 27 36.43 31.40 -33.81
CA GLY A 27 36.71 31.65 -32.38
C GLY A 27 35.51 32.40 -31.75
N LEU A 28 35.61 33.33 -30.79
CA LEU A 28 36.72 34.00 -30.11
C LEU A 28 36.26 34.54 -28.72
N ALA A 29 37.24 34.83 -27.84
CA ALA A 29 37.21 35.71 -26.65
C ALA A 29 36.40 35.25 -25.40
N GLY A 30 36.86 35.48 -24.16
CA GLY A 30 38.15 36.01 -23.73
C GLY A 30 38.06 36.81 -22.42
N ASP A 31 38.54 36.23 -21.31
CA ASP A 31 39.19 36.86 -20.14
C ASP A 31 39.40 35.76 -19.07
N ARG A 32 40.66 35.38 -18.79
CA ARG A 32 41.57 35.95 -17.77
C ARG A 32 41.21 35.58 -16.33
N LEU A 33 42.05 34.74 -15.73
CA LEU A 33 42.58 34.90 -14.36
C LEU A 33 43.87 34.07 -14.21
N ASP A 34 44.69 34.42 -13.22
CA ASP A 34 46.15 34.22 -13.22
C ASP A 34 46.69 32.79 -12.94
N ASP A 35 47.91 32.60 -13.43
CA ASP A 35 48.80 31.45 -13.20
C ASP A 35 49.65 31.60 -11.90
N ARG A 36 50.29 30.47 -11.51
CA ARG A 36 51.35 30.31 -10.48
C ARG A 36 50.81 30.14 -9.04
N VAL A 37 51.28 29.16 -8.24
CA VAL A 37 52.68 28.73 -8.04
C VAL A 37 52.89 27.20 -8.13
N VAL A 38 54.14 26.80 -8.40
CA VAL A 38 54.64 25.44 -8.73
C VAL A 38 55.49 24.84 -7.60
N ALA A 39 55.32 23.54 -7.30
CA ALA A 39 56.36 22.50 -7.01
C ALA A 39 55.69 21.21 -6.44
N ARG A 40 55.85 19.98 -6.96
CA ARG A 40 57.02 19.04 -6.91
C ARG A 40 57.56 18.80 -5.49
N ALA A 41 57.89 17.60 -5.01
CA ALA A 41 57.79 16.18 -5.44
C ALA A 41 57.82 15.32 -4.15
N GLY A 42 57.80 13.98 -4.08
CA GLY A 42 57.93 12.90 -5.06
C GLY A 42 57.68 11.53 -4.40
N GLU A 43 58.08 10.44 -5.07
CA GLU A 43 57.72 9.05 -4.77
C GLU A 43 58.44 8.43 -3.55
N LEU A 44 57.94 7.29 -3.04
CA LEU A 44 58.76 6.07 -2.89
C LEU A 44 57.90 4.81 -2.59
N ARG A 45 58.28 3.68 -3.20
CA ARG A 45 57.82 2.32 -2.86
C ARG A 45 58.98 1.51 -2.30
N SER A 46 58.72 0.67 -1.30
CA SER A 46 59.41 -0.59 -1.01
C SER A 46 58.45 -1.45 -0.17
N GLU A 47 58.08 -2.66 -0.55
CA GLU A 47 58.86 -3.91 -0.58
C GLU A 47 59.44 -4.34 0.78
N ALA A 48 58.79 -5.34 1.40
CA ALA A 48 59.45 -6.38 2.18
C ALA A 48 58.59 -7.66 2.17
N ARG A 49 59.21 -8.81 1.89
CA ARG A 49 58.59 -10.15 1.90
C ARG A 49 58.98 -10.91 3.17
N GLY A 50 58.16 -11.88 3.59
CA GLY A 50 58.70 -13.16 4.07
C GLY A 50 58.13 -13.73 5.36
N ALA A 51 57.41 -14.86 5.25
CA ALA A 51 57.61 -16.09 6.04
C ALA A 51 56.67 -17.21 5.52
N ARG A 52 57.12 -18.48 5.56
CA ARG A 52 56.26 -19.66 5.29
C ARG A 52 56.37 -20.68 6.43
N GLY A 53 55.22 -21.02 7.00
CA GLY A 53 54.79 -22.38 7.46
C GLY A 53 55.44 -22.97 8.71
N PRO A 54 55.06 -24.21 9.11
CA PRO A 54 53.92 -25.05 8.67
C PRO A 54 53.05 -25.61 9.85
N GLY A 55 51.95 -26.33 9.59
CA GLY A 55 51.42 -27.32 10.58
C GLY A 55 49.90 -27.56 10.70
N SER A 56 49.44 -28.72 10.21
CA SER A 56 48.35 -29.58 10.73
C SER A 56 46.92 -29.08 11.03
N ALA A 57 46.00 -29.56 10.19
CA ALA A 57 44.85 -30.41 10.52
C ALA A 57 43.57 -29.87 11.24
N ARG A 58 42.48 -29.91 10.45
CA ARG A 58 41.13 -30.42 10.76
C ARG A 58 40.35 -29.81 11.94
N ASP A 59 39.32 -29.04 11.58
CA ASP A 59 37.98 -29.24 12.12
C ASP A 59 36.94 -29.10 10.99
N ALA A 60 35.85 -29.87 11.06
CA ALA A 60 34.83 -29.94 10.02
C ALA A 60 33.49 -29.38 10.53
N ASP A 61 32.89 -28.49 9.72
CA ASP A 61 31.66 -27.76 10.03
C ASP A 61 30.45 -28.72 10.25
N PRO A 62 29.72 -28.62 11.38
CA PRO A 62 28.62 -29.52 11.74
C PRO A 62 27.31 -29.30 10.95
N CYS A 63 27.34 -28.69 9.75
CA CYS A 63 26.14 -28.41 8.95
C CYS A 63 25.85 -29.40 7.79
N GLN A 64 26.62 -30.49 7.68
CA GLN A 64 26.48 -31.45 6.56
C GLN A 64 25.68 -32.73 6.85
N ARG A 65 25.37 -33.07 8.11
CA ARG A 65 24.80 -34.39 8.47
C ARG A 65 23.27 -34.52 8.34
N ASP A 66 22.54 -33.41 8.20
CA ASP A 66 21.07 -33.45 8.08
C ASP A 66 20.56 -33.53 6.63
N ARG A 67 21.43 -33.35 5.63
CA ARG A 67 21.04 -33.41 4.21
C ARG A 67 20.83 -34.84 3.67
N GLU A 68 21.38 -35.86 4.32
CA GLU A 68 21.29 -37.25 3.83
C GLU A 68 20.09 -38.02 4.39
N ARG A 69 19.45 -37.56 5.48
CA ARG A 69 18.31 -38.27 6.11
C ARG A 69 16.93 -37.94 5.49
N ALA A 70 16.84 -36.92 4.64
CA ALA A 70 15.60 -36.57 3.95
C ALA A 70 15.41 -37.31 2.61
N ALA A 71 16.48 -37.79 1.98
CA ALA A 71 16.45 -38.35 0.62
C ALA A 71 15.88 -39.79 0.54
N ASP A 72 15.76 -40.51 1.65
CA ASP A 72 15.40 -41.93 1.67
C ASP A 72 13.91 -42.21 1.99
N ARG A 73 13.14 -41.20 2.41
CA ARG A 73 11.68 -41.34 2.66
C ARG A 73 10.82 -41.08 1.41
N GLY A 74 11.38 -40.48 0.35
CA GLY A 74 10.66 -40.19 -0.89
C GLY A 74 10.50 -41.38 -1.86
N ARG A 75 11.20 -42.51 -1.65
CA ARG A 75 11.24 -43.64 -2.62
C ARG A 75 10.31 -44.82 -2.28
N ARG A 76 9.28 -44.64 -1.45
CA ARG A 76 8.34 -45.71 -1.07
C ARG A 76 6.84 -45.42 -1.29
N LEU A 77 6.49 -44.45 -2.14
CA LEU A 77 5.10 -44.16 -2.53
C LEU A 77 4.94 -43.90 -4.05
N ALA A 78 5.56 -44.75 -4.88
CA ALA A 78 5.31 -44.79 -6.32
C ALA A 78 5.25 -46.25 -6.79
N GLY A 79 4.04 -46.82 -6.93
CA GLY A 79 3.89 -48.26 -7.21
C GLY A 79 2.47 -48.84 -7.26
N ALA A 80 1.53 -48.21 -7.96
CA ALA A 80 0.28 -48.78 -8.51
C ALA A 80 -0.34 -47.70 -9.43
N GLY A 81 -0.52 -47.88 -10.75
CA GLY A 81 -1.56 -48.71 -11.40
C GLY A 81 -2.58 -47.78 -12.08
N VAL A 82 -2.32 -47.23 -13.28
CA VAL A 82 -2.66 -47.77 -14.62
C VAL A 82 -4.17 -47.93 -14.91
N ALA A 83 -4.73 -47.01 -15.71
CA ALA A 83 -5.75 -47.17 -16.78
C ALA A 83 -6.26 -45.75 -17.19
N SER A 84 -6.14 -45.24 -18.42
CA SER A 84 -6.58 -45.75 -19.74
C SER A 84 -8.10 -45.65 -20.02
N LEU A 85 -8.60 -44.42 -20.14
CA LEU A 85 -9.73 -43.99 -20.99
C LEU A 85 -9.36 -42.57 -21.47
N GLY A 86 -9.70 -42.07 -22.66
CA GLY A 86 -10.55 -42.55 -23.74
C GLY A 86 -10.95 -41.28 -24.52
N LYS A 87 -10.57 -41.15 -25.80
CA LYS A 87 -10.80 -39.92 -26.56
C LYS A 87 -12.28 -39.79 -26.91
N GLU A 88 -12.85 -38.59 -26.76
CA GLU A 88 -13.94 -38.15 -27.63
C GLU A 88 -13.94 -36.62 -27.79
N GLU A 89 -13.85 -36.15 -29.04
CA GLU A 89 -14.12 -34.76 -29.40
C GLU A 89 -15.61 -34.62 -29.71
N VAL A 90 -16.28 -33.60 -29.18
CA VAL A 90 -17.58 -33.17 -29.71
C VAL A 90 -17.53 -31.70 -30.07
N ARG A 91 -17.66 -31.44 -31.37
CA ARG A 91 -17.62 -30.12 -31.99
C ARG A 91 -18.98 -29.85 -32.62
N VAL A 92 -19.77 -28.93 -32.05
CA VAL A 92 -21.00 -28.43 -32.72
C VAL A 92 -20.98 -26.90 -32.76
N ARG A 93 -21.33 -26.35 -33.93
CA ARG A 93 -21.31 -24.92 -34.22
C ARG A 93 -22.73 -24.34 -34.30
N ARG A 94 -22.87 -23.14 -33.74
CA ARG A 94 -23.63 -21.97 -34.26
C ARG A 94 -25.17 -22.04 -34.43
N ALA A 95 -25.78 -21.11 -33.70
CA ALA A 95 -26.60 -19.97 -34.19
C ALA A 95 -28.13 -20.09 -34.26
N PHE A 96 -28.74 -18.89 -34.39
CA PHE A 96 -30.17 -18.53 -34.38
C PHE A 96 -30.85 -18.58 -32.99
N SER A 97 -31.76 -17.66 -32.64
CA SER A 97 -31.97 -16.27 -33.08
C SER A 97 -32.87 -15.53 -32.08
N VAL A 98 -32.98 -14.20 -32.21
CA VAL A 98 -33.86 -13.34 -31.40
C VAL A 98 -35.34 -13.63 -31.66
N THR A 99 -36.12 -13.84 -30.59
CA THR A 99 -37.53 -13.38 -30.53
C THR A 99 -37.91 -13.02 -29.10
N ALA A 100 -38.49 -11.84 -28.89
CA ALA A 100 -39.07 -11.44 -27.61
C ALA A 100 -40.55 -11.84 -27.55
N ALA A 101 -41.01 -12.36 -26.42
CA ALA A 101 -42.43 -12.46 -26.07
C ALA A 101 -42.59 -12.42 -24.55
N SER A 102 -43.25 -11.38 -24.05
CA SER A 102 -43.56 -11.21 -22.63
C SER A 102 -44.65 -12.19 -22.19
N VAL A 103 -44.42 -12.93 -21.11
CA VAL A 103 -45.48 -13.65 -20.38
C VAL A 103 -45.37 -13.29 -18.90
N LEU A 104 -46.31 -12.48 -18.42
CA LEU A 104 -46.56 -12.31 -16.99
C LEU A 104 -47.28 -13.56 -16.49
N ILE A 105 -46.68 -14.28 -15.53
CA ILE A 105 -47.41 -15.19 -14.64
C ILE A 105 -47.07 -14.79 -13.20
N LEU A 106 -48.09 -14.46 -12.42
CA LEU A 106 -47.94 -14.28 -10.98
C LEU A 106 -47.65 -15.64 -10.33
N ALA A 107 -46.53 -15.73 -9.62
CA ALA A 107 -46.30 -16.75 -8.60
C ALA A 107 -45.95 -16.06 -7.27
N ALA A 108 -46.99 -15.75 -6.49
CA ALA A 108 -46.80 -15.35 -5.10
C ALA A 108 -46.47 -16.62 -4.28
N GLY A 109 -45.24 -16.70 -3.78
CA GLY A 109 -44.73 -17.86 -3.04
C GLY A 109 -43.32 -17.57 -2.53
N GLY A 110 -43.23 -16.84 -1.43
CA GLY A 110 -41.96 -16.26 -1.00
C GLY A 110 -41.01 -17.25 -0.33
N VAL A 111 -39.74 -17.22 -0.74
CA VAL A 111 -38.60 -17.31 0.18
C VAL A 111 -37.66 -16.16 -0.16
N ALA A 112 -38.03 -14.95 0.27
CA ALA A 112 -37.11 -13.82 0.27
C ALA A 112 -36.10 -14.02 1.41
N GLY A 113 -35.07 -14.84 1.18
CA GLY A 113 -33.88 -14.98 2.02
C GLY A 113 -33.00 -13.73 2.01
N GLY A 114 -33.60 -12.54 1.94
CA GLY A 114 -32.90 -11.29 2.17
C GLY A 114 -32.61 -11.19 3.66
N THR A 115 -31.34 -11.30 4.01
CA THR A 115 -30.82 -10.97 5.34
C THR A 115 -31.18 -9.51 5.63
N ARG A 116 -32.30 -9.30 6.33
CA ARG A 116 -32.63 -7.99 6.89
C ARG A 116 -31.52 -7.62 7.85
N ARG A 117 -30.60 -6.76 7.39
CA ARG A 117 -29.61 -6.04 8.21
C ARG A 117 -30.35 -5.61 9.46
N ALA A 118 -29.99 -6.17 10.61
CA ALA A 118 -30.69 -5.90 11.84
C ALA A 118 -30.53 -4.41 12.13
N SER A 119 -31.59 -3.64 11.88
CA SER A 119 -31.62 -2.20 12.12
C SER A 119 -31.56 -1.97 13.62
N ARG A 120 -30.34 -1.97 14.15
CA ARG A 120 -30.03 -1.47 15.48
C ARG A 120 -30.49 -0.02 15.47
N ALA A 121 -31.56 0.27 16.22
CA ALA A 121 -32.33 1.49 16.12
C ALA A 121 -31.42 2.72 15.90
N ALA A 122 -31.49 3.27 14.69
CA ALA A 122 -30.56 4.27 14.19
C ALA A 122 -30.71 5.56 15.00
N GLY A 123 -29.84 5.77 15.98
CA GLY A 123 -29.78 7.01 16.74
C GLY A 123 -29.41 8.17 15.84
N VAL A 124 -29.99 9.34 16.11
CA VAL A 124 -29.54 10.59 15.50
C VAL A 124 -28.39 11.15 16.34
N THR A 125 -27.30 11.55 15.71
CA THR A 125 -26.17 12.23 16.35
C THR A 125 -25.96 13.59 15.70
N ALA A 126 -25.78 14.64 16.50
CA ALA A 126 -25.53 15.99 16.03
C ALA A 126 -24.23 16.54 16.63
N PHE A 127 -23.24 16.82 15.78
CA PHE A 127 -22.05 17.59 16.13
C PHE A 127 -22.38 19.07 15.98
N VAL A 128 -22.22 19.85 17.04
CA VAL A 128 -22.65 21.26 17.10
C VAL A 128 -21.43 22.17 17.25
N GLY A 129 -21.38 23.26 16.48
CA GLY A 129 -20.32 24.27 16.53
C GLY A 129 -18.98 23.84 15.90
N VAL A 130 -18.98 22.81 15.05
CA VAL A 130 -17.75 22.16 14.57
C VAL A 130 -17.19 22.79 13.29
N SER A 131 -15.87 22.85 13.17
CA SER A 131 -15.20 23.17 11.91
C SER A 131 -15.12 21.90 11.06
N VAL A 132 -15.81 21.84 9.92
CA VAL A 132 -15.73 20.67 9.01
C VAL A 132 -14.56 20.85 8.03
N VAL A 133 -13.73 19.83 7.88
CA VAL A 133 -12.74 19.72 6.80
C VAL A 133 -13.26 18.68 5.80
N PRO A 134 -13.90 19.07 4.68
CA PRO A 134 -14.69 18.14 3.88
C PRO A 134 -13.87 17.09 3.13
N MET A 135 -12.59 17.36 2.85
CA MET A 135 -11.66 16.54 2.04
C MET A 135 -12.09 16.24 0.58
N ASP A 136 -13.16 16.87 0.08
CA ASP A 136 -13.43 16.96 -1.37
C ASP A 136 -12.70 18.14 -2.03
N ARG A 137 -12.35 19.15 -1.23
CA ARG A 137 -11.57 20.35 -1.58
C ARG A 137 -10.84 20.88 -0.35
N GLU A 138 -9.80 21.68 -0.56
CA GLU A 138 -8.96 22.27 0.49
C GLU A 138 -9.65 23.48 1.14
N VAL A 139 -10.58 23.22 2.07
CA VAL A 139 -11.29 24.26 2.84
C VAL A 139 -11.55 23.78 4.27
N VAL A 140 -11.71 24.76 5.17
CA VAL A 140 -12.39 24.59 6.46
C VAL A 140 -13.74 25.30 6.39
N LEU A 141 -14.82 24.62 6.77
CA LEU A 141 -16.15 25.19 6.95
C LEU A 141 -16.36 25.43 8.46
N PRO A 142 -16.18 26.65 8.98
CA PRO A 142 -16.29 26.92 10.41
C PRO A 142 -17.74 26.87 10.91
N ASP A 143 -17.91 26.65 12.22
CA ASP A 143 -19.17 26.76 12.96
C ASP A 143 -20.36 26.08 12.24
N GLN A 144 -20.26 24.77 12.03
CA GLN A 144 -21.31 23.96 11.42
C GLN A 144 -22.04 23.12 12.48
N THR A 145 -23.30 22.79 12.17
CA THR A 145 -23.98 21.61 12.71
C THR A 145 -23.94 20.49 11.67
N VAL A 146 -23.42 19.32 12.07
CA VAL A 146 -23.42 18.10 11.25
C VAL A 146 -24.35 17.09 11.89
N ILE A 147 -25.37 16.67 11.15
CA ILE A 147 -26.36 15.69 11.60
C ILE A 147 -26.09 14.35 10.91
N VAL A 148 -26.06 13.29 11.71
CA VAL A 148 -25.91 11.90 11.29
C VAL A 148 -27.16 11.14 11.71
N GLU A 149 -27.73 10.39 10.78
CA GLU A 149 -28.89 9.52 10.97
C GLU A 149 -28.50 8.09 10.62
N GLY A 150 -28.42 7.22 11.63
CA GLY A 150 -27.88 5.87 11.44
C GLY A 150 -26.42 5.92 11.01
N ASP A 151 -26.10 5.34 9.86
CA ASP A 151 -24.75 5.32 9.29
C ASP A 151 -24.50 6.40 8.21
N ARG A 152 -25.37 7.42 8.09
CA ARG A 152 -25.30 8.45 7.03
C ARG A 152 -25.30 9.87 7.57
N ILE A 153 -24.50 10.73 6.94
CA ILE A 153 -24.56 12.19 7.16
C ILE A 153 -25.83 12.71 6.48
N SER A 154 -26.83 13.19 7.22
CA SER A 154 -28.08 13.70 6.65
C SER A 154 -27.98 15.18 6.28
N SER A 155 -27.26 15.99 7.06
CA SER A 155 -27.05 17.41 6.74
C SER A 155 -25.76 17.99 7.31
N ILE A 156 -25.22 19.00 6.62
CA ILE A 156 -24.17 19.91 7.09
C ILE A 156 -24.69 21.32 6.82
N ALA A 157 -24.75 22.18 7.84
CA ALA A 157 -25.23 23.54 7.70
C ALA A 157 -24.61 24.47 8.77
N PRO A 158 -24.61 25.80 8.58
CA PRO A 158 -24.18 26.75 9.61
C PRO A 158 -24.90 26.51 10.94
N ASN A 159 -24.18 26.68 12.05
CA ASN A 159 -24.70 26.44 13.38
C ASN A 159 -25.96 27.26 13.66
N GLY A 160 -26.95 26.65 14.31
CA GLY A 160 -28.26 27.27 14.54
C GLY A 160 -29.18 27.41 13.32
N SER A 161 -28.72 27.16 12.08
CA SER A 161 -29.55 27.29 10.87
C SER A 161 -30.46 26.08 10.59
N VAL A 162 -30.18 24.93 11.20
CA VAL A 162 -30.98 23.70 11.08
C VAL A 162 -31.48 23.22 12.45
N PRO A 163 -32.74 22.77 12.57
CA PRO A 163 -33.26 22.22 13.82
C PRO A 163 -32.65 20.84 14.09
N ILE A 164 -31.98 20.68 15.22
CA ILE A 164 -31.48 19.37 15.68
C ILE A 164 -32.68 18.50 16.11
N PRO A 165 -32.89 17.30 15.53
CA PRO A 165 -34.02 16.43 15.86
C PRO A 165 -34.17 16.14 17.36
N ALA A 166 -35.42 16.01 17.81
CA ALA A 166 -35.73 15.65 19.19
C ALA A 166 -35.18 14.26 19.52
N GLY A 167 -34.51 14.12 20.67
CA GLY A 167 -33.86 12.88 21.07
C GLY A 167 -32.48 12.60 20.43
N ALA A 168 -31.98 13.47 19.55
CA ALA A 168 -30.62 13.34 19.01
C ALA A 168 -29.55 13.46 20.10
N SER A 169 -28.52 12.61 20.04
CA SER A 169 -27.32 12.73 20.85
C SER A 169 -26.53 13.95 20.40
N ARG A 170 -26.41 14.96 21.26
CA ARG A 170 -25.71 16.21 20.96
C ARG A 170 -24.27 16.15 21.45
N ILE A 171 -23.34 16.41 20.54
CA ILE A 171 -21.91 16.50 20.81
C ILE A 171 -21.52 17.97 20.64
N ASP A 172 -21.13 18.62 21.73
CA ASP A 172 -20.45 19.92 21.63
C ASP A 172 -19.07 19.71 21.02
N ALA A 173 -18.89 20.26 19.83
CA ALA A 173 -17.67 20.18 19.05
C ALA A 173 -17.14 21.59 18.73
N SER A 174 -17.54 22.59 19.53
CA SER A 174 -17.07 23.97 19.45
C SER A 174 -15.54 24.03 19.50
N GLY A 175 -14.94 24.71 18.52
CA GLY A 175 -13.48 24.84 18.41
C GLY A 175 -12.73 23.57 18.01
N LYS A 176 -13.44 22.51 17.58
CA LYS A 176 -12.86 21.25 17.09
C LYS A 176 -13.03 21.10 15.59
N TYR A 177 -12.30 20.16 15.01
CA TYR A 177 -12.29 19.87 13.57
C TYR A 177 -12.83 18.46 13.30
N LEU A 178 -13.79 18.35 12.38
CA LEU A 178 -14.42 17.10 11.95
C LEU A 178 -14.01 16.75 10.52
N LEU A 179 -13.51 15.54 10.33
CA LEU A 179 -12.93 15.03 9.09
C LEU A 179 -13.56 13.68 8.73
N PRO A 180 -13.43 13.20 7.48
CA PRO A 180 -13.74 11.79 7.21
C PRO A 180 -12.78 10.86 7.97
N GLY A 181 -13.25 9.65 8.23
CA GLY A 181 -12.44 8.53 8.69
C GLY A 181 -11.22 8.30 7.80
N LEU A 182 -10.06 8.03 8.42
CA LEU A 182 -8.84 7.71 7.71
C LEU A 182 -8.93 6.31 7.09
N ILE A 183 -8.23 6.14 5.96
CA ILE A 183 -8.11 4.91 5.20
C ILE A 183 -6.62 4.55 5.11
N ASP A 184 -6.20 3.48 5.78
CA ASP A 184 -4.85 2.95 5.61
C ASP A 184 -4.82 2.08 4.35
N MET A 185 -4.08 2.50 3.33
CA MET A 185 -4.05 1.83 2.04
C MET A 185 -3.04 0.68 1.96
N HIS A 186 -2.34 0.33 3.04
CA HIS A 186 -1.47 -0.85 3.04
C HIS A 186 -1.38 -1.47 4.44
N VAL A 187 -2.15 -2.52 4.69
CA VAL A 187 -2.07 -3.29 5.95
C VAL A 187 -2.08 -4.79 5.70
N HIS A 188 -1.64 -5.54 6.71
CA HIS A 188 -1.76 -6.99 6.83
C HIS A 188 -2.66 -7.30 8.05
N VAL A 189 -3.96 -7.39 7.83
CA VAL A 189 -4.98 -7.51 8.90
C VAL A 189 -4.76 -8.77 9.75
N ARG A 190 -4.68 -8.57 11.07
CA ARG A 190 -4.89 -9.60 12.10
C ARG A 190 -6.01 -9.16 13.03
N GLU A 191 -6.81 -10.10 13.53
CA GLU A 191 -7.96 -9.79 14.41
C GLU A 191 -7.57 -8.99 15.67
N ARG A 192 -6.43 -9.32 16.29
CA ARG A 192 -5.89 -8.64 17.49
C ARG A 192 -5.62 -7.14 17.28
N ASP A 193 -5.43 -6.70 16.04
CA ASP A 193 -4.96 -5.35 15.69
C ASP A 193 -6.12 -4.40 15.29
N LEU A 194 -7.33 -4.94 15.07
CA LEU A 194 -8.49 -4.21 14.54
C LEU A 194 -8.89 -2.97 15.36
N THR A 195 -8.93 -3.09 16.69
CA THR A 195 -9.29 -1.98 17.59
C THR A 195 -8.28 -0.84 17.53
N ALA A 196 -6.99 -1.13 17.26
CA ALA A 196 -5.93 -0.12 17.21
C ALA A 196 -6.11 0.83 16.03
N TYR A 197 -6.58 0.34 14.87
CA TYR A 197 -6.94 1.19 13.73
C TYR A 197 -8.06 2.18 14.10
N VAL A 198 -9.19 1.68 14.63
CA VAL A 198 -10.33 2.52 15.00
C VAL A 198 -9.96 3.55 16.08
N ALA A 199 -9.19 3.16 17.10
CA ALA A 199 -8.71 4.05 18.14
C ALA A 199 -7.81 5.19 17.61
N ASN A 200 -7.18 5.01 16.44
CA ASN A 200 -6.34 6.00 15.77
C ASN A 200 -7.06 6.73 14.63
N GLY A 201 -8.40 6.67 14.55
CA GLY A 201 -9.19 7.38 13.54
C GLY A 201 -9.29 6.69 12.18
N ILE A 202 -8.80 5.45 12.07
CA ILE A 202 -8.82 4.67 10.84
C ILE A 202 -10.09 3.82 10.81
N THR A 203 -10.99 4.15 9.89
CA THR A 203 -12.33 3.55 9.77
C THR A 203 -12.43 2.57 8.60
N SER A 204 -11.43 2.56 7.71
CA SER A 204 -11.30 1.63 6.59
C SER A 204 -9.84 1.26 6.36
N VAL A 205 -9.58 0.08 5.82
CA VAL A 205 -8.22 -0.38 5.47
C VAL A 205 -8.22 -1.15 4.16
N ARG A 206 -7.15 -1.01 3.36
CA ARG A 206 -6.86 -1.91 2.23
C ARG A 206 -5.91 -3.01 2.71
N ASN A 207 -6.45 -4.21 2.90
CA ASN A 207 -5.66 -5.38 3.27
C ASN A 207 -4.94 -5.93 2.04
N MET A 208 -3.63 -6.12 2.17
CA MET A 208 -2.74 -6.42 1.04
C MET A 208 -2.33 -7.89 0.93
N TRP A 209 -2.94 -8.77 1.73
CA TRP A 209 -2.75 -10.22 1.66
C TRP A 209 -3.98 -10.99 2.16
N GLY A 210 -4.72 -11.62 1.25
CA GLY A 210 -5.82 -12.52 1.59
C GLY A 210 -5.32 -13.83 2.19
N TYR A 211 -6.09 -14.40 3.13
CA TYR A 211 -5.81 -15.70 3.76
C TYR A 211 -7.11 -16.37 4.23
N VAL A 212 -7.06 -17.67 4.54
CA VAL A 212 -8.25 -18.53 4.72
C VAL A 212 -9.23 -18.01 5.78
N ALA A 213 -8.74 -17.48 6.89
CA ALA A 213 -9.58 -17.01 7.99
C ALA A 213 -10.08 -15.55 7.83
N LEU A 214 -9.58 -14.80 6.85
CA LEU A 214 -9.91 -13.38 6.69
C LEU A 214 -11.41 -13.10 6.43
N PRO A 215 -12.14 -13.85 5.58
CA PRO A 215 -13.56 -13.59 5.35
C PRO A 215 -14.42 -13.64 6.63
N GLY A 216 -14.13 -14.56 7.55
CA GLY A 216 -14.83 -14.64 8.84
C GLY A 216 -14.48 -13.49 9.80
N ILE A 217 -13.32 -12.87 9.65
CA ILE A 217 -12.98 -11.62 10.37
C ILE A 217 -13.76 -10.45 9.75
N MET A 218 -13.85 -10.37 8.42
CA MET A 218 -14.61 -9.34 7.70
C MET A 218 -16.10 -9.37 8.09
N GLU A 219 -16.74 -10.54 8.04
CA GLU A 219 -18.15 -10.74 8.45
C GLU A 219 -18.40 -10.29 9.90
N ARG A 220 -17.47 -10.58 10.82
CA ARG A 220 -17.58 -10.18 12.23
C ARG A 220 -17.41 -8.69 12.43
N VAL A 221 -16.60 -8.01 11.61
CA VAL A 221 -16.50 -6.53 11.63
C VAL A 221 -17.77 -5.91 11.02
N GLU A 222 -18.24 -6.40 9.87
CA GLU A 222 -19.43 -5.89 9.18
C GLU A 222 -20.73 -6.06 9.97
N SER A 223 -20.85 -7.15 10.74
CA SER A 223 -21.96 -7.38 11.67
C SER A 223 -21.82 -6.62 12.99
N GLY A 224 -20.68 -5.97 13.26
CA GLY A 224 -20.38 -5.29 14.52
C GLY A 224 -20.11 -6.23 15.70
N ALA A 225 -19.86 -7.53 15.45
CA ALA A 225 -19.40 -8.49 16.45
C ALA A 225 -17.92 -8.28 16.84
N LEU A 226 -17.15 -7.60 15.99
CA LEU A 226 -15.82 -7.07 16.25
C LEU A 226 -15.80 -5.55 16.05
N VAL A 227 -15.02 -4.86 16.88
CA VAL A 227 -14.65 -3.45 16.65
C VAL A 227 -13.46 -3.44 15.70
N GLY A 228 -13.63 -2.87 14.51
CA GLY A 228 -12.57 -2.79 13.51
C GLY A 228 -12.93 -1.85 12.36
N PRO A 229 -11.93 -1.46 11.55
CA PRO A 229 -12.15 -0.70 10.32
C PRO A 229 -12.82 -1.59 9.26
N THR A 230 -13.54 -0.99 8.31
CA THR A 230 -14.04 -1.70 7.12
C THR A 230 -12.86 -2.23 6.30
N ILE A 231 -12.85 -3.53 5.99
CA ILE A 231 -11.72 -4.19 5.34
C ILE A 231 -12.00 -4.36 3.85
N TYR A 232 -11.12 -3.81 3.01
CA TYR A 232 -11.12 -4.02 1.56
C TYR A 232 -9.90 -4.85 1.17
N SER A 233 -10.07 -6.13 0.83
CA SER A 233 -8.93 -7.05 0.69
C SER A 233 -8.56 -7.38 -0.75
N ALA A 234 -7.25 -7.40 -1.00
CA ALA A 234 -6.64 -8.14 -2.09
C ALA A 234 -6.70 -9.65 -1.85
N SER A 235 -6.45 -10.41 -2.92
CA SER A 235 -6.26 -11.86 -2.91
C SER A 235 -5.11 -12.32 -2.00
N PRO A 236 -4.98 -13.63 -1.74
CA PRO A 236 -3.68 -14.21 -1.41
C PRO A 236 -2.62 -13.75 -2.42
N GLY A 237 -1.42 -13.45 -1.95
CA GLY A 237 -0.33 -12.98 -2.79
C GLY A 237 0.10 -14.02 -3.83
N LEU A 238 0.44 -13.55 -5.03
CA LEU A 238 1.02 -14.35 -6.10
C LEU A 238 2.51 -14.14 -6.22
N ASP A 239 3.27 -15.23 -6.22
CA ASP A 239 4.73 -15.20 -6.25
C ASP A 239 5.29 -16.36 -7.08
N GLY A 240 6.53 -16.23 -7.53
CA GLY A 240 7.26 -17.34 -8.15
C GLY A 240 7.90 -18.26 -7.11
N PRO A 241 8.27 -19.49 -7.48
CA PRO A 241 9.00 -20.39 -6.59
C PRO A 241 10.49 -20.01 -6.47
N PRO A 242 11.09 -20.04 -5.27
CA PRO A 242 10.44 -20.23 -3.97
C PRO A 242 9.67 -18.97 -3.54
N GLY A 243 8.46 -19.12 -3.02
CA GLY A 243 7.71 -17.96 -2.52
C GLY A 243 8.32 -17.39 -1.24
N TYR A 244 8.25 -16.07 -1.08
CA TYR A 244 8.81 -15.38 0.09
C TYR A 244 8.04 -15.63 1.39
N TRP A 245 6.70 -15.72 1.31
CA TRP A 245 5.83 -15.79 2.50
C TRP A 245 5.02 -17.09 2.57
N PRO A 246 4.63 -17.55 3.78
CA PRO A 246 3.62 -18.59 3.93
C PRO A 246 2.29 -18.20 3.28
N GLU A 247 1.48 -19.21 2.91
CA GLU A 247 0.13 -19.05 2.32
C GLU A 247 0.08 -18.31 0.97
N THR A 248 1.23 -17.93 0.41
CA THR A 248 1.40 -17.44 -0.96
C THR A 248 0.95 -18.48 -1.99
N GLN A 249 0.24 -18.04 -3.03
CA GLN A 249 -0.09 -18.86 -4.19
C GLN A 249 1.09 -18.84 -5.17
N LEU A 250 1.78 -19.98 -5.31
CA LEU A 250 2.93 -20.10 -6.22
C LEU A 250 2.49 -20.30 -7.67
N ILE A 251 3.10 -19.53 -8.58
CA ILE A 251 2.91 -19.67 -10.02
C ILE A 251 4.21 -19.46 -10.78
N ASP A 252 4.59 -20.48 -11.57
CA ASP A 252 5.74 -20.50 -12.47
C ASP A 252 5.34 -20.69 -13.94
N ASP A 253 4.22 -21.34 -14.22
CA ASP A 253 3.66 -21.53 -15.55
C ASP A 253 2.66 -20.41 -15.94
N PRO A 254 2.96 -19.58 -16.97
CA PRO A 254 2.04 -18.55 -17.43
C PRO A 254 0.71 -19.09 -17.97
N ALA A 255 0.65 -20.34 -18.43
CA ALA A 255 -0.61 -20.95 -18.89
C ALA A 255 -1.63 -21.15 -17.76
N ARG A 256 -1.19 -21.12 -16.49
CA ARG A 256 -2.05 -21.23 -15.30
C ARG A 256 -2.59 -19.88 -14.80
N ALA A 257 -2.10 -18.76 -15.32
CA ALA A 257 -2.45 -17.44 -14.82
C ALA A 257 -3.96 -17.14 -14.93
N ASP A 258 -4.59 -17.46 -16.07
CA ASP A 258 -6.03 -17.21 -16.24
C ASP A 258 -6.90 -18.01 -15.28
N ALA A 259 -6.64 -19.32 -15.14
CA ALA A 259 -7.38 -20.19 -14.22
C ALA A 259 -7.21 -19.76 -12.75
N LEU A 260 -6.02 -19.27 -12.38
CA LEU A 260 -5.77 -18.79 -11.03
C LEU A 260 -6.48 -17.45 -10.78
N VAL A 261 -6.34 -16.47 -11.68
CA VAL A 261 -6.98 -15.17 -11.53
C VAL A 261 -8.51 -15.31 -11.57
N ALA A 262 -9.04 -16.23 -12.39
CA ALA A 262 -10.47 -16.60 -12.35
C ALA A 262 -10.88 -17.06 -10.94
N ALA A 263 -10.15 -18.00 -10.33
CA ALA A 263 -10.45 -18.47 -8.98
C ALA A 263 -10.37 -17.37 -7.90
N GLN A 264 -9.51 -16.36 -8.08
CA GLN A 264 -9.47 -15.19 -7.19
C GLN A 264 -10.67 -14.26 -7.38
N VAL A 265 -11.13 -14.05 -8.62
CA VAL A 265 -12.34 -13.29 -8.94
C VAL A 265 -13.60 -14.01 -8.42
N ASP A 266 -13.70 -15.32 -8.64
CA ASP A 266 -14.82 -16.16 -8.19
C ASP A 266 -14.92 -16.22 -6.65
N ALA A 267 -13.79 -16.05 -5.94
CA ALA A 267 -13.74 -15.91 -4.49
C ALA A 267 -14.08 -14.49 -3.98
N GLY A 268 -14.36 -13.52 -4.86
CA GLY A 268 -14.79 -12.18 -4.50
C GLY A 268 -13.69 -11.22 -4.02
N TRP A 269 -12.41 -11.51 -4.30
CA TRP A 269 -11.33 -10.59 -3.95
C TRP A 269 -11.37 -9.31 -4.82
N LEU A 270 -11.07 -8.15 -4.23
CA LEU A 270 -11.15 -6.86 -4.94
C LEU A 270 -9.94 -6.59 -5.84
N PHE A 271 -8.80 -7.23 -5.54
CA PHE A 271 -7.53 -7.03 -6.23
C PHE A 271 -6.75 -8.33 -6.33
N VAL A 272 -5.96 -8.47 -7.41
CA VAL A 272 -4.89 -9.48 -7.50
C VAL A 272 -3.61 -8.87 -6.91
N LYS A 273 -3.06 -9.47 -5.85
CA LYS A 273 -1.75 -9.05 -5.28
C LYS A 273 -0.61 -9.83 -5.95
N VAL A 274 0.35 -9.13 -6.53
CA VAL A 274 1.60 -9.70 -7.09
C VAL A 274 2.83 -9.42 -6.20
N TYR A 275 3.83 -10.31 -6.31
CA TYR A 275 5.03 -10.34 -5.47
C TYR A 275 6.34 -10.63 -6.24
N GLN A 276 7.44 -10.72 -5.51
CA GLN A 276 8.82 -10.48 -5.98
C GLN A 276 9.37 -11.44 -7.04
N ASN A 277 9.12 -12.75 -6.93
CA ASN A 277 9.79 -13.80 -7.70
C ASN A 277 9.04 -14.19 -8.98
N LEU A 278 8.00 -13.44 -9.37
CA LEU A 278 7.31 -13.65 -10.63
C LEU A 278 8.23 -13.35 -11.81
N ARG A 279 8.47 -14.38 -12.65
CA ARG A 279 9.15 -14.22 -13.94
C ARG A 279 8.32 -13.31 -14.87
N PRO A 280 8.94 -12.51 -15.76
CA PRO A 280 8.21 -11.58 -16.63
C PRO A 280 7.06 -12.22 -17.42
N SER A 281 7.26 -13.40 -18.00
CA SER A 281 6.19 -14.09 -18.76
C SER A 281 4.97 -14.49 -17.90
N VAL A 282 5.17 -14.76 -16.61
CA VAL A 282 4.10 -15.09 -15.66
C VAL A 282 3.39 -13.81 -15.22
N TYR A 283 4.15 -12.76 -14.93
CA TYR A 283 3.62 -11.43 -14.62
C TYR A 283 2.73 -10.90 -15.75
N ASP A 284 3.21 -10.95 -17.00
CA ASP A 284 2.45 -10.54 -18.18
C ASP A 284 1.13 -11.32 -18.32
N ALA A 285 1.18 -12.64 -18.12
CA ALA A 285 -0.01 -13.49 -18.17
C ALA A 285 -1.03 -13.17 -17.07
N ILE A 286 -0.57 -12.84 -15.85
CA ILE A 286 -1.44 -12.37 -14.75
C ILE A 286 -2.09 -11.03 -15.11
N LEU A 287 -1.33 -10.06 -15.63
CA LEU A 287 -1.86 -8.75 -16.04
C LEU A 287 -2.89 -8.86 -17.16
N VAL A 288 -2.66 -9.74 -18.14
CA VAL A 288 -3.62 -10.03 -19.23
C VAL A 288 -4.89 -10.70 -18.70
N ALA A 289 -4.77 -11.71 -17.82
CA ALA A 289 -5.92 -12.40 -17.23
C ALA A 289 -6.75 -11.47 -16.32
N ALA A 290 -6.10 -10.64 -15.51
CA ALA A 290 -6.77 -9.69 -14.64
C ALA A 290 -7.54 -8.64 -15.46
N ARG A 291 -6.90 -8.09 -16.50
CA ARG A 291 -7.51 -7.13 -17.43
C ARG A 291 -8.73 -7.70 -18.15
N SER A 292 -8.72 -8.97 -18.57
CA SER A 292 -9.87 -9.59 -19.24
C SER A 292 -11.08 -9.79 -18.31
N ARG A 293 -10.86 -9.75 -16.99
CA ARG A 293 -11.85 -9.97 -15.92
C ARG A 293 -12.24 -8.69 -15.17
N GLY A 294 -11.63 -7.55 -15.51
CA GLY A 294 -11.90 -6.26 -14.87
C GLY A 294 -11.34 -6.10 -13.45
N ILE A 295 -10.54 -7.06 -12.96
CA ILE A 295 -9.90 -6.97 -11.63
C ILE A 295 -8.56 -6.24 -11.75
N ARG A 296 -8.25 -5.39 -10.77
CA ARG A 296 -7.01 -4.61 -10.75
C ARG A 296 -5.86 -5.39 -10.12
N VAL A 297 -4.69 -5.37 -10.75
CA VAL A 297 -3.44 -5.91 -10.20
C VAL A 297 -2.74 -4.84 -9.38
N ILE A 298 -2.30 -5.19 -8.18
CA ILE A 298 -1.59 -4.32 -7.25
C ILE A 298 -0.42 -5.07 -6.62
N GLY A 299 0.55 -4.38 -6.04
CA GLY A 299 1.59 -5.04 -5.24
C GLY A 299 3.01 -4.59 -5.55
N HIS A 300 3.94 -5.50 -5.31
CA HIS A 300 5.34 -5.24 -5.65
C HIS A 300 5.49 -5.25 -7.17
N VAL A 301 6.42 -4.47 -7.70
CA VAL A 301 7.00 -4.79 -9.02
C VAL A 301 7.94 -5.98 -8.81
N PRO A 302 7.77 -7.11 -9.51
CA PRO A 302 8.68 -8.26 -9.37
C PRO A 302 10.12 -7.89 -9.69
N THR A 303 11.10 -8.52 -9.04
CA THR A 303 12.52 -8.13 -9.16
C THR A 303 13.09 -8.34 -10.58
N GLU A 304 12.54 -9.28 -11.35
CA GLU A 304 12.91 -9.51 -12.75
C GLU A 304 12.16 -8.59 -13.74
N VAL A 305 11.19 -7.80 -13.28
CA VAL A 305 10.33 -6.95 -14.12
C VAL A 305 10.79 -5.49 -14.01
N PRO A 306 11.17 -4.82 -15.11
CA PRO A 306 11.43 -3.38 -15.10
C PRO A 306 10.18 -2.60 -14.69
N VAL A 307 10.34 -1.56 -13.85
CA VAL A 307 9.23 -0.71 -13.41
C VAL A 307 8.51 -0.04 -14.59
N GLU A 308 9.26 0.29 -15.64
CA GLU A 308 8.75 0.80 -16.90
C GLU A 308 7.74 -0.15 -17.54
N HIS A 309 8.03 -1.46 -17.53
CA HIS A 309 7.15 -2.50 -18.06
C HIS A 309 5.92 -2.72 -17.17
N ALA A 310 6.08 -2.64 -15.85
CA ALA A 310 4.96 -2.73 -14.91
C ALA A 310 3.98 -1.55 -15.05
N LEU A 311 4.51 -0.33 -15.27
CA LEU A 311 3.74 0.87 -15.58
C LEU A 311 3.04 0.74 -16.95
N ASP A 312 3.76 0.36 -18.01
CA ASP A 312 3.22 0.23 -19.36
C ASP A 312 2.12 -0.86 -19.46
N LEU A 313 2.27 -1.98 -18.73
CA LEU A 313 1.22 -3.00 -18.61
C LEU A 313 0.05 -2.61 -17.69
N GLY A 314 0.14 -1.48 -17.00
CA GLY A 314 -0.95 -0.89 -16.24
C GLY A 314 -1.22 -1.57 -14.89
N GLN A 315 -0.19 -1.92 -14.12
CA GLN A 315 -0.35 -2.26 -12.71
C GLN A 315 -0.98 -1.07 -11.97
N ALA A 316 -2.08 -1.30 -11.25
CA ALA A 316 -2.94 -0.23 -10.75
C ALA A 316 -2.35 0.50 -9.53
N SER A 317 -1.60 -0.22 -8.67
CA SER A 317 -0.74 0.41 -7.68
C SER A 317 0.57 -0.35 -7.45
N LEU A 318 1.63 0.44 -7.26
CA LEU A 318 2.98 0.01 -6.92
C LEU A 318 3.23 0.31 -5.44
N GLU A 319 3.72 -0.68 -4.72
CA GLU A 319 3.89 -0.63 -3.27
C GLU A 319 5.37 -0.51 -2.89
N HIS A 320 5.66 0.17 -1.78
CA HIS A 320 6.99 0.33 -1.19
C HIS A 320 8.04 0.92 -2.15
N LEU A 321 7.62 1.66 -3.18
CA LEU A 321 8.49 2.16 -4.25
C LEU A 321 9.29 1.07 -4.99
N HIS A 322 8.91 -0.21 -4.85
CA HIS A 322 9.60 -1.32 -5.52
C HIS A 322 9.53 -1.16 -7.03
N GLY A 323 10.64 -1.46 -7.70
CA GLY A 323 10.85 -1.23 -9.12
C GLY A 323 11.53 0.12 -9.39
N TYR A 324 11.02 1.23 -8.86
CA TYR A 324 11.70 2.53 -9.00
C TYR A 324 13.08 2.50 -8.35
N ASP A 325 13.13 1.94 -7.15
CA ASP A 325 14.34 1.75 -6.36
C ASP A 325 15.41 0.90 -7.08
N LEU A 326 15.00 -0.18 -7.74
CA LEU A 326 15.85 -1.04 -8.57
C LEU A 326 16.27 -0.36 -9.88
N ALA A 327 15.42 0.49 -10.46
CA ALA A 327 15.76 1.25 -11.67
C ALA A 327 16.80 2.35 -11.37
N ILE A 328 16.71 3.02 -10.21
CA ILE A 328 17.60 4.13 -9.84
C ILE A 328 18.82 3.73 -9.01
N THR A 329 18.88 2.54 -8.40
CA THR A 329 20.02 2.17 -7.55
C THR A 329 21.35 2.14 -8.33
N LEU A 330 22.40 2.68 -7.71
CA LEU A 330 23.79 2.55 -8.15
C LEU A 330 24.50 1.35 -7.51
N ARG A 331 23.88 0.70 -6.52
CA ARG A 331 24.49 -0.37 -5.71
C ARG A 331 23.48 -1.45 -5.34
N ASN A 332 22.96 -2.15 -6.33
CA ASN A 332 22.01 -3.24 -6.13
C ASN A 332 22.63 -4.40 -5.31
N ARG A 333 22.04 -4.71 -4.15
CA ARG A 333 22.34 -5.91 -3.33
C ARG A 333 21.15 -6.86 -3.21
N GLY A 334 20.08 -6.62 -3.96
CA GLY A 334 18.82 -7.33 -3.91
C GLY A 334 17.66 -6.45 -3.40
N PRO A 335 16.41 -6.89 -3.62
CA PRO A 335 15.19 -6.10 -3.40
C PRO A 335 14.80 -5.92 -1.92
N PHE A 336 15.56 -6.51 -0.99
CA PHE A 336 15.32 -6.41 0.46
C PHE A 336 16.59 -6.06 1.27
N ASP A 337 17.71 -5.73 0.62
CA ASP A 337 18.92 -5.26 1.30
C ASP A 337 18.89 -3.72 1.39
N PRO A 338 18.85 -3.12 2.59
CA PRO A 338 18.81 -1.68 2.76
C PRO A 338 19.91 -0.87 2.07
N ILE A 339 21.05 -1.49 1.79
CA ILE A 339 22.15 -0.85 1.08
C ILE A 339 21.77 -0.54 -0.38
N THR A 340 20.85 -1.30 -0.99
CA THR A 340 20.31 -1.03 -2.34
C THR A 340 19.75 0.39 -2.46
N TRP A 341 19.24 0.96 -1.37
CA TRP A 341 18.59 2.28 -1.34
C TRP A 341 19.50 3.42 -0.86
N THR A 342 20.77 3.16 -0.55
CA THR A 342 21.71 4.18 -0.03
C THR A 342 22.27 5.08 -1.13
N GLN A 343 22.43 4.59 -2.36
CA GLN A 343 23.03 5.30 -3.49
C GLN A 343 22.13 5.19 -4.71
N ILE A 344 21.60 6.33 -5.16
CA ILE A 344 20.63 6.43 -6.25
C ILE A 344 21.09 7.40 -7.34
N ASP A 345 20.72 7.09 -8.58
CA ASP A 345 20.82 7.96 -9.74
C ASP A 345 19.53 8.75 -9.91
N THR A 346 19.52 9.98 -9.39
CA THR A 346 18.37 10.89 -9.52
C THR A 346 18.16 11.38 -10.95
N GLY A 347 19.14 11.21 -11.85
CA GLY A 347 19.03 11.57 -13.26
C GLY A 347 17.98 10.76 -14.04
N LYS A 348 17.63 9.57 -13.53
CA LYS A 348 16.59 8.69 -14.09
C LYS A 348 15.16 9.03 -13.63
N LEU A 349 15.01 9.83 -12.58
CA LEU A 349 13.68 10.11 -12.01
C LEU A 349 12.73 10.85 -12.97
N PRO A 350 13.14 11.82 -13.79
CA PRO A 350 12.22 12.54 -14.68
C PRO A 350 11.41 11.62 -15.61
N ASP A 351 12.07 10.64 -16.24
CA ASP A 351 11.43 9.71 -17.17
C ASP A 351 10.47 8.74 -16.44
N LEU A 352 10.86 8.26 -15.26
CA LEU A 352 10.03 7.40 -14.41
C LEU A 352 8.79 8.15 -13.90
N VAL A 353 8.97 9.39 -13.45
CA VAL A 353 7.89 10.28 -12.98
C VAL A 353 6.90 10.57 -14.11
N GLU A 354 7.37 10.95 -15.30
CA GLU A 354 6.50 11.22 -16.45
C GLU A 354 5.73 9.96 -16.89
N ARG A 355 6.40 8.80 -16.96
CA ARG A 355 5.74 7.52 -17.27
C ARG A 355 4.67 7.16 -16.23
N THR A 356 4.94 7.39 -14.95
CA THR A 356 3.97 7.17 -13.86
C THR A 356 2.76 8.09 -14.00
N ARG A 357 2.98 9.37 -14.32
CA ARG A 357 1.93 10.36 -14.56
C ARG A 357 1.06 9.99 -15.77
N VAL A 358 1.67 9.55 -16.88
CA VAL A 358 0.98 9.17 -18.12
C VAL A 358 0.15 7.90 -17.96
N THR A 359 0.70 6.88 -17.29
CA THR A 359 -0.02 5.61 -17.02
C THR A 359 -1.07 5.76 -15.92
N GLY A 360 -0.94 6.78 -15.06
CA GLY A 360 -1.88 7.07 -13.98
C GLY A 360 -1.81 6.06 -12.83
N ALA A 361 -0.71 5.31 -12.72
CA ALA A 361 -0.48 4.35 -11.65
C ALA A 361 -0.44 5.04 -10.28
N TRP A 362 -0.97 4.37 -9.26
CA TRP A 362 -0.91 4.83 -7.88
C TRP A 362 0.33 4.30 -7.17
N ASN A 363 0.88 5.08 -6.25
CA ASN A 363 2.08 4.71 -5.51
C ASN A 363 1.77 4.78 -4.01
N CYS A 364 1.98 3.67 -3.31
CA CYS A 364 1.87 3.60 -1.86
C CYS A 364 3.30 3.39 -1.32
N PRO A 365 4.01 4.45 -0.92
CA PRO A 365 5.45 4.38 -0.66
C PRO A 365 5.80 3.69 0.66
N THR A 366 4.81 3.61 1.57
CA THR A 366 4.89 3.05 2.91
C THR A 366 6.15 3.52 3.63
N LEU A 367 6.39 4.83 3.70
CA LEU A 367 7.56 5.42 4.34
C LEU A 367 7.72 4.99 5.81
N ALA A 368 6.61 4.79 6.54
CA ALA A 368 6.59 4.39 7.95
C ALA A 368 7.32 3.06 8.27
N ILE A 369 7.36 2.07 7.37
CA ILE A 369 8.07 0.79 7.63
C ILE A 369 9.60 0.94 7.54
N TRP A 370 10.11 1.96 6.87
CA TRP A 370 11.55 2.12 6.62
C TRP A 370 12.33 2.49 7.88
N GLU A 371 11.67 3.15 8.83
CA GLU A 371 12.10 3.29 10.22
C GLU A 371 12.42 1.94 10.89
N VAL A 372 11.78 0.85 10.48
CA VAL A 372 11.99 -0.51 11.01
C VAL A 372 13.08 -1.25 10.24
N PHE A 373 12.98 -1.33 8.91
CA PHE A 373 13.99 -2.02 8.09
C PHE A 373 15.40 -1.46 8.24
N THR A 374 15.54 -0.18 8.60
CA THR A 374 16.84 0.48 8.76
C THR A 374 17.39 0.49 10.19
N ARG A 375 16.71 -0.09 11.20
CA ARG A 375 17.13 -0.01 12.61
C ARG A 375 18.52 -0.58 12.90
N GLY A 376 18.94 -1.62 12.18
CA GLY A 376 20.24 -2.27 12.35
C GLY A 376 21.40 -1.64 11.57
N MET A 377 21.15 -0.55 10.83
CA MET A 377 22.16 0.08 9.97
C MET A 377 22.98 1.12 10.72
N ALA A 378 24.12 1.52 10.14
CA ALA A 378 24.80 2.74 10.56
C ALA A 378 23.90 3.96 10.37
N VAL A 379 23.98 4.94 11.28
CA VAL A 379 23.10 6.13 11.28
C VAL A 379 23.12 6.86 9.94
N ALA A 380 24.29 7.02 9.32
CA ALA A 380 24.45 7.66 8.02
C ALA A 380 23.72 6.88 6.90
N ASP A 381 23.84 5.55 6.87
CA ASP A 381 23.17 4.73 5.84
C ASP A 381 21.64 4.75 6.05
N ARG A 382 21.15 4.68 7.30
CA ARG A 382 19.72 4.86 7.60
C ARG A 382 19.20 6.22 7.13
N GLN A 383 19.93 7.29 7.42
CA GLN A 383 19.57 8.64 6.98
C GLN A 383 19.56 8.76 5.44
N ALA A 384 20.51 8.12 4.75
CA ALA A 384 20.55 8.07 3.30
C ALA A 384 19.32 7.36 2.72
N VAL A 385 18.97 6.17 3.23
CA VAL A 385 17.76 5.44 2.79
C VAL A 385 16.50 6.28 2.99
N LEU A 386 16.26 6.81 4.19
CA LEU A 386 15.06 7.60 4.47
C LEU A 386 14.97 8.86 3.58
N SER A 387 16.09 9.58 3.42
CA SER A 387 16.16 10.78 2.58
C SER A 387 15.92 10.48 1.09
N ASN A 388 16.54 9.42 0.57
CA ASN A 388 16.38 8.98 -0.81
C ASN A 388 14.93 8.58 -1.12
N ARG A 389 14.26 7.91 -0.18
CA ARG A 389 12.85 7.51 -0.34
C ARG A 389 11.89 8.69 -0.33
N ARG A 390 12.08 9.65 0.58
CA ARG A 390 11.37 10.95 0.57
C ARG A 390 11.58 11.71 -0.74
N LEU A 391 12.82 11.72 -1.26
CA LEU A 391 13.15 12.36 -2.54
C LEU A 391 12.38 11.72 -3.71
N VAL A 392 12.27 10.39 -3.77
CA VAL A 392 11.46 9.70 -4.80
C VAL A 392 9.97 10.05 -4.67
N VAL A 393 9.42 10.06 -3.46
CA VAL A 393 8.01 10.47 -3.23
C VAL A 393 7.76 11.92 -3.63
N GLY A 394 8.66 12.83 -3.26
CA GLY A 394 8.58 14.24 -3.65
C GLY A 394 8.69 14.44 -5.16
N ALA A 395 9.55 13.67 -5.85
CA ALA A 395 9.65 13.70 -7.30
C ALA A 395 8.37 13.19 -7.99
N LEU A 396 7.81 12.07 -7.50
CA LEU A 396 6.52 11.55 -7.98
C LEU A 396 5.38 12.55 -7.76
N HIS A 397 5.31 13.17 -6.57
CA HIS A 397 4.31 14.18 -6.25
C HIS A 397 4.44 15.44 -7.13
N ALA A 398 5.64 15.99 -7.28
CA ALA A 398 5.90 17.17 -8.11
C ALA A 398 5.55 16.94 -9.59
N GLY A 399 5.67 15.70 -10.07
CA GLY A 399 5.19 15.29 -11.40
C GLY A 399 3.70 14.95 -11.48
N ALA A 400 2.88 15.32 -10.49
CA ALA A 400 1.46 14.98 -10.40
C ALA A 400 1.16 13.47 -10.41
N GLY A 401 2.11 12.64 -9.95
CA GLY A 401 1.93 11.23 -9.66
C GLY A 401 0.94 11.02 -8.51
N ARG A 402 0.19 9.91 -8.57
CA ARG A 402 -0.87 9.63 -7.59
C ARG A 402 -0.28 8.90 -6.38
N ILE A 403 -0.47 9.44 -5.18
CA ILE A 403 0.04 8.90 -3.91
C ILE A 403 -1.11 8.37 -3.03
N LEU A 404 -0.86 7.26 -2.35
CA LEU A 404 -1.69 6.68 -1.28
C LEU A 404 -0.88 6.62 0.02
N ALA A 405 -1.50 6.91 1.16
CA ALA A 405 -0.90 6.64 2.47
C ALA A 405 -1.20 5.20 2.89
N GLY A 406 -0.17 4.43 3.24
CA GLY A 406 -0.31 3.09 3.80
C GLY A 406 0.92 2.69 4.60
N THR A 407 0.80 1.73 5.51
CA THR A 407 1.79 1.55 6.59
C THR A 407 2.62 0.28 6.56
N ASP A 408 2.14 -0.73 5.83
CA ASP A 408 2.58 -2.12 5.92
C ASP A 408 2.52 -2.66 7.37
N SER A 409 1.53 -2.20 8.14
CA SER A 409 1.33 -2.65 9.53
C SER A 409 0.67 -4.03 9.63
N GLY A 410 0.95 -4.75 10.73
CA GLY A 410 0.42 -6.11 10.97
C GLY A 410 1.35 -7.28 10.58
N ILE A 411 2.53 -6.99 10.03
CA ILE A 411 3.64 -7.96 9.84
C ILE A 411 4.59 -8.03 11.06
N ASP A 412 4.08 -7.75 12.26
CA ASP A 412 4.81 -7.70 13.54
C ASP A 412 5.95 -6.65 13.63
N GLN A 413 6.04 -5.72 12.66
CA GLN A 413 7.10 -4.69 12.60
C GLN A 413 6.58 -3.25 12.76
N THR A 414 5.59 -2.85 11.95
CA THR A 414 4.98 -1.52 11.99
C THR A 414 3.71 -1.54 12.85
N LEU A 415 3.57 -0.59 13.77
CA LEU A 415 2.48 -0.55 14.76
C LEU A 415 1.12 -0.23 14.09
N PRO A 416 0.12 -1.13 14.16
CA PRO A 416 -1.23 -0.88 13.67
C PRO A 416 -1.85 0.38 14.29
N GLY A 417 -2.57 1.17 13.49
CA GLY A 417 -3.16 2.42 13.93
C GLY A 417 -2.18 3.59 13.93
N THR A 418 -1.17 3.59 14.79
CA THR A 418 -0.30 4.77 14.99
C THR A 418 0.56 5.07 13.76
N SER A 419 1.01 4.03 13.04
CA SER A 419 1.92 4.17 11.90
C SER A 419 1.36 4.96 10.72
N LEU A 420 0.03 5.08 10.58
CA LEU A 420 -0.54 5.92 9.51
C LEU A 420 -0.30 7.40 9.78
N HIS A 421 -0.24 7.81 11.05
CA HIS A 421 0.13 9.17 11.43
C HIS A 421 1.61 9.43 11.19
N ASP A 422 2.45 8.40 11.34
CA ASP A 422 3.87 8.46 10.98
C ASP A 422 4.04 8.56 9.44
N GLU A 423 3.25 7.80 8.65
CA GLU A 423 3.21 7.92 7.19
C GLU A 423 2.81 9.33 6.73
N LEU A 424 1.82 9.96 7.37
CA LEU A 424 1.41 11.33 7.05
C LEU A 424 2.51 12.36 7.34
N ASP A 425 3.25 12.21 8.45
CA ASP A 425 4.42 13.05 8.75
C ASP A 425 5.52 12.87 7.69
N GLU A 426 5.77 11.63 7.25
CA GLU A 426 6.75 11.30 6.20
C GLU A 426 6.36 11.83 4.81
N LEU A 427 5.06 11.83 4.48
CA LEU A 427 4.54 12.43 3.24
C LEU A 427 4.71 13.95 3.24
N VAL A 428 4.41 14.63 4.34
CA VAL A 428 4.69 16.07 4.48
C VAL A 428 6.20 16.35 4.41
N ALA A 429 7.03 15.52 5.05
CA ALA A 429 8.50 15.60 4.94
C ALA A 429 9.04 15.29 3.52
N SER A 430 8.23 14.70 2.65
CA SER A 430 8.53 14.48 1.22
C SER A 430 8.11 15.66 0.32
N GLY A 431 7.45 16.69 0.87
CA GLY A 431 7.06 17.91 0.16
C GLY A 431 5.56 18.05 -0.15
N LEU A 432 4.71 17.12 0.32
CA LEU A 432 3.25 17.26 0.22
C LEU A 432 2.73 18.32 1.20
N SER A 433 1.68 19.05 0.82
CA SER A 433 0.94 19.86 1.80
C SER A 433 0.20 18.96 2.81
N PRO A 434 -0.16 19.48 4.00
CA PRO A 434 -1.01 18.75 4.94
C PRO A 434 -2.32 18.26 4.30
N TYR A 435 -2.95 19.08 3.44
CA TYR A 435 -4.14 18.66 2.70
C TYR A 435 -3.87 17.48 1.75
N GLU A 436 -2.76 17.51 1.00
CA GLU A 436 -2.40 16.46 0.04
C GLU A 436 -2.06 15.13 0.74
N ALA A 437 -1.32 15.20 1.86
CA ALA A 437 -1.02 14.05 2.70
C ALA A 437 -2.33 13.44 3.25
N ILE A 438 -3.19 14.22 3.89
CA ILE A 438 -4.47 13.73 4.44
C ILE A 438 -5.40 13.22 3.33
N ARG A 439 -5.39 13.86 2.16
CA ARG A 439 -6.14 13.41 0.98
C ARG A 439 -5.72 12.00 0.55
N SER A 440 -4.43 11.67 0.59
CA SER A 440 -3.93 10.33 0.26
C SER A 440 -4.44 9.24 1.22
N ALA A 441 -4.81 9.62 2.46
CA ALA A 441 -5.43 8.76 3.48
C ALA A 441 -6.97 8.92 3.57
N THR A 442 -7.62 9.67 2.68
CA THR A 442 -9.08 9.94 2.76
C THR A 442 -9.73 9.87 1.36
N SER A 443 -9.99 11.00 0.70
CA SER A 443 -10.69 11.01 -0.59
C SER A 443 -9.86 10.42 -1.73
N GLY A 444 -8.53 10.43 -1.64
CA GLY A 444 -7.61 9.72 -2.54
C GLY A 444 -7.70 8.20 -2.38
N GLY A 445 -7.70 7.69 -1.14
CA GLY A 445 -7.93 6.28 -0.85
C GLY A 445 -9.32 5.81 -1.32
N ALA A 446 -10.36 6.60 -1.03
CA ALA A 446 -11.72 6.32 -1.51
C ALA A 446 -11.83 6.35 -3.04
N LEU A 447 -11.11 7.24 -3.73
CA LEU A 447 -11.03 7.26 -5.19
C LEU A 447 -10.32 6.01 -5.74
N PHE A 448 -9.23 5.56 -5.12
CA PHE A 448 -8.58 4.30 -5.51
C PHE A 448 -9.49 3.08 -5.28
N LEU A 449 -10.28 3.06 -4.20
CA LEU A 449 -11.21 1.97 -3.91
C LEU A 449 -12.51 2.03 -4.75
N GLU A 450 -12.70 3.06 -5.58
CA GLU A 450 -13.94 3.32 -6.33
C GLU A 450 -15.17 3.59 -5.42
N LEU A 451 -14.92 4.10 -4.21
CA LEU A 451 -15.91 4.35 -3.15
C LEU A 451 -16.11 5.85 -2.85
N THR A 452 -15.77 6.74 -3.78
CA THR A 452 -15.98 8.20 -3.62
C THR A 452 -17.41 8.60 -3.26
N PRO A 453 -18.50 7.95 -3.75
CA PRO A 453 -19.86 8.27 -3.29
C PRO A 453 -20.15 7.89 -1.83
N GLU A 454 -19.37 6.97 -1.27
CA GLU A 454 -19.63 6.35 0.04
C GLU A 454 -18.77 6.93 1.16
N ILE A 455 -17.45 7.09 0.95
CA ILE A 455 -16.47 7.41 2.01
C ILE A 455 -15.42 8.45 1.56
N GLY A 456 -14.49 8.77 2.46
CA GLY A 456 -13.31 9.60 2.20
C GLY A 456 -13.55 11.12 2.19
N SER A 457 -14.78 11.59 2.45
CA SER A 457 -15.09 13.02 2.59
C SER A 457 -16.35 13.22 3.44
N VAL A 458 -16.47 14.40 4.09
CA VAL A 458 -17.67 14.78 4.86
C VAL A 458 -18.64 15.52 3.92
N ALA A 459 -19.72 14.85 3.51
CA ALA A 459 -20.81 15.46 2.73
C ALA A 459 -22.14 14.72 2.98
N PRO A 460 -23.30 15.38 2.79
CA PRO A 460 -24.61 14.72 2.89
C PRO A 460 -24.72 13.47 1.99
N GLY A 461 -25.38 12.43 2.49
CA GLY A 461 -25.55 11.13 1.83
C GLY A 461 -24.37 10.16 1.97
N ARG A 462 -23.16 10.65 2.29
CA ARG A 462 -22.00 9.78 2.54
C ARG A 462 -22.12 9.03 3.86
N ARG A 463 -21.42 7.91 3.96
CA ARG A 463 -21.32 7.11 5.18
C ARG A 463 -20.64 7.92 6.27
N ALA A 464 -21.20 7.90 7.47
CA ALA A 464 -20.71 8.63 8.64
C ALA A 464 -19.52 7.91 9.30
N ASP A 465 -18.45 7.75 8.53
CA ASP A 465 -17.13 7.41 9.03
C ASP A 465 -16.37 8.72 9.26
N LEU A 466 -16.17 9.12 10.52
CA LEU A 466 -15.77 10.48 10.90
C LEU A 466 -14.74 10.48 12.03
N VAL A 467 -13.85 11.48 12.05
CA VAL A 467 -12.87 11.72 13.12
C VAL A 467 -12.99 13.14 13.63
N LEU A 468 -13.01 13.32 14.95
CA LEU A 468 -13.02 14.63 15.61
C LEU A 468 -11.67 14.89 16.31
N VAL A 469 -11.05 16.03 16.02
CA VAL A 469 -9.73 16.43 16.56
C VAL A 469 -9.74 17.85 17.11
N ASP A 470 -8.78 18.17 18.00
CA ASP A 470 -8.74 19.47 18.71
C ASP A 470 -8.15 20.62 17.89
N ARG A 471 -7.34 20.34 16.87
CA ARG A 471 -6.57 21.36 16.11
C ARG A 471 -6.78 21.20 14.61
N ASN A 472 -6.52 22.26 13.84
CA ASN A 472 -6.65 22.23 12.39
C ASN A 472 -5.60 21.28 11.78
N PRO A 473 -6.01 20.16 11.15
CA PRO A 473 -5.05 19.24 10.56
C PRO A 473 -4.51 19.74 9.20
N LEU A 474 -5.10 20.79 8.62
CA LEU A 474 -4.55 21.46 7.43
C LEU A 474 -3.36 22.38 7.77
N GLU A 475 -3.17 22.73 9.05
CA GLU A 475 -1.96 23.43 9.53
C GLU A 475 -0.86 22.44 9.94
N ASP A 476 -1.25 21.31 10.56
CA ASP A 476 -0.33 20.29 11.06
C ASP A 476 -1.01 18.92 11.11
N VAL A 477 -0.58 17.98 10.25
CA VAL A 477 -1.16 16.62 10.17
C VAL A 477 -1.09 15.87 11.51
N ARG A 478 -0.15 16.23 12.40
CA ARG A 478 -0.04 15.66 13.75
C ARG A 478 -1.25 15.98 14.65
N ALA A 479 -2.13 16.90 14.24
CA ALA A 479 -3.44 17.10 14.87
C ALA A 479 -4.36 15.86 14.77
N LEU A 480 -4.11 14.95 13.82
CA LEU A 480 -4.84 13.68 13.69
C LEU A 480 -4.46 12.65 14.77
N ARG A 481 -3.29 12.81 15.41
CA ARG A 481 -2.84 11.94 16.51
C ARG A 481 -3.71 12.17 17.75
N ASN A 482 -4.22 11.08 18.34
CA ASN A 482 -5.13 11.07 19.51
C ASN A 482 -6.49 11.74 19.22
N PRO A 483 -7.33 11.16 18.35
CA PRO A 483 -8.66 11.69 18.06
C PRO A 483 -9.54 11.72 19.32
N ARG A 484 -10.39 12.75 19.44
CA ARG A 484 -11.34 12.91 20.57
C ARG A 484 -12.56 12.02 20.46
N GLY A 485 -12.88 11.62 19.24
CA GLY A 485 -13.82 10.56 19.00
C GLY A 485 -13.79 10.14 17.54
N VAL A 486 -14.28 8.92 17.32
CA VAL A 486 -14.35 8.28 16.02
C VAL A 486 -15.76 7.75 15.83
N MET A 487 -16.32 8.05 14.66
CA MET A 487 -17.53 7.42 14.16
C MET A 487 -17.13 6.40 13.11
N TRP A 488 -17.64 5.17 13.22
CA TRP A 488 -17.56 4.19 12.15
C TRP A 488 -18.92 3.47 12.08
N HIS A 489 -19.46 3.30 10.87
CA HIS A 489 -20.79 2.69 10.66
C HIS A 489 -21.91 3.35 11.51
N GLY A 490 -21.83 4.67 11.77
CA GLY A 490 -22.77 5.39 12.64
C GLY A 490 -22.58 5.20 14.15
N LEU A 491 -21.67 4.32 14.58
CA LEU A 491 -21.33 4.13 15.98
C LEU A 491 -20.32 5.19 16.43
N TRP A 492 -20.76 6.14 17.25
CA TRP A 492 -19.88 7.11 17.90
C TRP A 492 -19.17 6.52 19.13
N ARG A 493 -17.88 6.81 19.27
CA ARG A 493 -17.13 6.69 20.53
C ARG A 493 -16.33 7.96 20.79
N LEU A 494 -16.56 8.57 21.94
CA LEU A 494 -15.64 9.53 22.55
C LEU A 494 -14.50 8.76 23.23
N ASP A 495 -13.30 9.34 23.26
CA ASP A 495 -12.17 8.72 23.96
C ASP A 495 -11.43 9.62 24.97
N PRO A 496 -11.26 9.13 26.22
CA PRO A 496 -10.21 9.54 27.13
C PRO A 496 -9.09 8.49 27.38
N GLY A 497 -9.10 7.29 26.76
CA GLY A 497 -8.12 6.24 27.09
C GLY A 497 -8.07 4.92 26.27
N LEU A 498 -8.64 4.82 25.06
CA LEU A 498 -8.57 3.63 24.18
C LEU A 498 -7.12 3.25 23.79
N ALA A 499 -6.17 4.18 23.91
CA ALA A 499 -4.74 3.92 23.76
C ALA A 499 -4.08 3.16 24.94
N ARG A 500 -4.79 2.87 26.05
CA ARG A 500 -4.21 2.20 27.24
C ARG A 500 -4.46 0.69 27.37
N THR A 501 -5.14 0.05 26.41
CA THR A 501 -5.43 -1.40 26.46
C THR A 501 -4.67 -2.22 25.42
N VAL A 502 -3.57 -1.69 24.86
CA VAL A 502 -2.52 -2.50 24.22
C VAL A 502 -1.31 -2.56 25.17
N MET A 503 -1.48 -3.33 26.25
CA MET A 503 -0.32 -3.83 26.99
C MET A 503 0.29 -4.96 26.17
N PRO A 504 1.60 -4.96 25.86
CA PRO A 504 2.24 -6.14 25.31
C PRO A 504 2.09 -7.27 26.32
N CYS A 505 1.78 -8.49 25.85
CA CYS A 505 1.74 -9.69 26.69
C CYS A 505 3.18 -10.12 27.02
N GLY A 506 3.85 -9.30 27.84
CA GLY A 506 5.19 -9.53 28.35
C GLY A 506 5.16 -10.38 29.61
N GLN A 507 5.52 -11.66 29.44
CA GLN A 507 6.17 -12.52 30.43
C GLN A 507 5.99 -12.18 31.93
N SER A 508 5.10 -12.89 32.62
CA SER A 508 5.38 -13.38 33.99
C SER A 508 4.47 -14.56 34.31
N GLY A 509 5.05 -15.72 34.61
CA GLY A 509 4.25 -16.95 34.66
C GLY A 509 4.85 -18.22 35.26
N SER A 510 6.16 -18.33 35.50
CA SER A 510 6.75 -19.27 36.50
C SER A 510 8.29 -19.30 36.45
N GLN A 511 8.96 -18.66 37.41
CA GLN A 511 10.13 -19.25 38.08
C GLN A 511 10.42 -18.47 39.39
N PRO A 512 10.63 -19.15 40.53
CA PRO A 512 10.83 -18.47 41.81
C PRO A 512 12.31 -18.25 42.12
N GLY A 513 12.72 -17.00 42.30
CA GLY A 513 14.00 -16.70 42.95
C GLY A 513 14.72 -15.43 42.52
N CYS A 514 14.38 -14.30 43.14
CA CYS A 514 15.43 -13.43 43.68
C CYS A 514 14.88 -12.56 44.83
N ARG A 515 15.72 -12.28 45.84
CA ARG A 515 15.32 -11.57 47.06
C ARG A 515 15.50 -10.05 46.92
N ARG A 516 14.83 -9.32 47.82
CA ARG A 516 14.89 -7.86 47.97
C ARG A 516 16.31 -7.35 48.26
N GLY A 517 16.64 -6.18 47.69
CA GLY A 517 17.73 -5.28 48.11
C GLY A 517 17.51 -3.93 47.41
N ALA A 518 16.89 -2.95 48.06
CA ALA A 518 17.50 -2.01 49.00
C ALA A 518 18.38 -0.94 48.31
N THR A 519 17.81 0.26 48.25
CA THR A 519 18.42 1.57 47.97
C THR A 519 19.91 1.74 48.31
N ARG A 520 20.68 2.35 47.39
CA ARG A 520 21.58 3.47 47.74
C ARG A 520 22.02 4.31 46.53
N THR A 521 22.69 5.41 46.83
CA THR A 521 22.78 6.64 46.05
C THR A 521 24.23 7.02 45.72
N VAL A 522 24.41 7.87 44.70
CA VAL A 522 25.57 8.77 44.43
C VAL A 522 26.84 8.18 43.76
N ALA A 523 27.14 8.77 42.59
CA ALA A 523 28.41 9.13 41.94
C ALA A 523 29.68 8.23 42.06
N HIS A 524 30.27 7.92 40.90
CA HIS A 524 31.27 8.82 40.31
C HIS A 524 31.19 8.86 38.78
#